data_AF-A0A414VYM7-F1
#
_entry.id   AF-A0A414VYM7-F1
#
_cell.length_a   1.000
_cell.length_b   1.000
_cell.length_c   1.000
_cell.angle_alpha   90.00
_cell.angle_beta   90.00
_cell.angle_gamma   90.00
#
_symmetry.space_group_name_H-M   'P 1'
#
loop_
_entity.id
_entity.type
_entity.pdbx_description
1 polymer ?
#
loop_
_entity_poly.entity_id
_entity_poly.type
_entity_poly.pdbx_seq_one_letter_code
_entity_poly.pdbx_strand_id
1 'polypeptide(L)'
;MKKKKWNRVLAVLLMMVMSISLLSGCGGKSTEKEDAETITVYLWSTNLYEKYAPYIQEQLPDINVEFVVGNNDLDFYKFLKKNGGLPDIITCCRFSLHDASPLKDSLMDLSTTNVAGAVYDTYLSNFMNEDGSVNWLPVCADAHGFVVNKDLFEKYDIPLPTDYESFVSACQAFDKVGIRGFTADYYYDYTCMETLQGLSASELSSVDGRKWRTAYSDPDNTKREGLDSTVWPKAFERMEQFIQDTGLSQDDLDMNYDDIVEMYQSGKLAMYFGSSAGVKMFQDQGINTTFLPFFQENGEKWLMTTPYFQVALNRDLTQDETRRKKAMKVLSTMLSEDAQERIIYDGQDLLSYSQDVDLQLTEYLKDVKSVIEENHMYIRIASNDFFSVSKDVVSKMISGEYDAEQAYQSFNSQLLEEEAISENIVLDSQKSYSNRFHSSGGNAAYSVMANTLRGIYGSDVLIATGNSFTGNVLKAGYTEKMAGDMIMPNSLSAYSSKMSGAELKETVKNFVEGYEGGFIPFNRGSLPVFSGISVEIKETDDGYTLSNVTMDGKKVQDNDTFTVTCLAIPKHMEAYPTDENIVFDGGDISVDDTWTAYVSDGDAILAEPEDYMTLR
;
A
#
# COMPACT_ATOMS: atom_id res chain seq x y z
N MET A 1 26.00 -14.77 -81.00
CA MET A 1 25.29 -15.24 -79.79
C MET A 1 26.26 -16.01 -78.89
N LYS A 2 26.75 -15.40 -77.80
CA LYS A 2 27.54 -16.10 -76.76
C LYS A 2 26.71 -16.11 -75.48
N LYS A 3 26.35 -17.32 -75.01
CA LYS A 3 25.60 -17.57 -73.77
C LYS A 3 26.45 -17.12 -72.57
N LYS A 4 25.94 -16.19 -71.77
CA LYS A 4 26.55 -15.75 -70.50
C LYS A 4 26.35 -16.87 -69.47
N LYS A 5 27.44 -17.49 -69.01
CA LYS A 5 27.41 -18.50 -67.94
C LYS A 5 27.04 -17.81 -66.64
N TRP A 6 25.92 -18.22 -66.04
CA TRP A 6 25.48 -17.76 -64.73
C TRP A 6 26.33 -18.46 -63.65
N ASN A 7 27.01 -17.68 -62.81
CA ASN A 7 27.93 -18.20 -61.81
C ASN A 7 27.16 -18.92 -60.69
N ARG A 8 27.23 -20.25 -60.66
CA ARG A 8 26.63 -21.11 -59.63
C ARG A 8 27.07 -20.74 -58.19
N VAL A 9 28.21 -20.07 -58.04
CA VAL A 9 28.72 -19.57 -56.75
C VAL A 9 27.85 -18.43 -56.18
N LEU A 10 27.26 -17.59 -57.04
CA LEU A 10 26.39 -16.49 -56.58
C LEU A 10 25.04 -17.00 -56.06
N ALA A 11 24.50 -18.06 -56.67
CA ALA A 11 23.24 -18.66 -56.25
C ALA A 11 23.36 -19.41 -54.90
N VAL A 12 24.53 -19.99 -54.60
CA VAL A 12 24.80 -20.64 -53.32
C VAL A 12 25.02 -19.61 -52.21
N LEU A 13 25.67 -18.47 -52.50
CA LEU A 13 25.80 -17.36 -51.56
C LEU A 13 24.47 -16.69 -51.24
N LEU A 14 23.58 -16.51 -52.23
CA LEU A 14 22.23 -15.97 -52.00
C LEU A 14 21.33 -16.93 -51.18
N MET A 15 21.46 -18.26 -51.36
CA MET A 15 20.75 -19.23 -50.52
C MET A 15 21.30 -19.28 -49.08
N MET A 16 22.61 -19.11 -48.88
CA MET A 16 23.20 -19.10 -47.54
C MET A 16 22.84 -17.82 -46.76
N VAL A 17 22.68 -16.68 -47.44
CA VAL A 17 22.20 -15.43 -46.83
C VAL A 17 20.70 -15.48 -46.49
N MET A 18 19.87 -16.16 -47.30
CA MET A 18 18.45 -16.42 -46.97
C MET A 18 18.27 -17.46 -45.85
N SER A 19 19.25 -18.35 -45.64
CA SER A 19 19.19 -19.34 -44.56
C SER A 19 19.56 -18.77 -43.18
N ILE A 20 20.25 -17.63 -43.14
CA ILE A 20 20.60 -16.91 -41.91
C ILE A 20 19.50 -15.90 -41.50
N SER A 21 18.61 -15.54 -42.43
CA SER A 21 17.50 -14.61 -42.16
C SER A 21 16.18 -15.29 -41.73
N LEU A 22 16.17 -16.62 -41.61
CA LEU A 22 15.02 -17.41 -41.12
C LEU A 22 15.25 -18.01 -39.72
N LEU A 23 16.33 -17.60 -39.03
CA LEU A 23 16.63 -17.97 -37.63
C LEU A 23 16.66 -16.73 -36.71
N SER A 24 15.84 -15.71 -37.01
CA SER A 24 15.53 -14.63 -36.07
C SER A 24 14.44 -15.06 -35.08
N GLY A 25 14.66 -16.20 -34.42
CA GLY A 25 14.12 -16.45 -33.08
C GLY A 25 15.00 -15.71 -32.09
N CYS A 26 14.84 -14.39 -32.02
CA CYS A 26 15.51 -13.51 -31.05
C CYS A 26 14.45 -12.79 -30.21
N GLY A 27 13.53 -13.54 -29.60
CA GLY A 27 12.69 -13.00 -28.51
C GLY A 27 13.53 -12.79 -27.24
N GLY A 28 14.43 -13.73 -26.91
CA GLY A 28 15.20 -13.67 -25.65
C GLY A 28 16.19 -12.50 -25.53
N LYS A 29 16.70 -11.96 -26.65
CA LYS A 29 17.66 -10.83 -26.61
C LYS A 29 17.00 -9.48 -26.40
N SER A 30 15.73 -9.32 -26.79
CA SER A 30 14.99 -8.08 -26.53
C SER A 30 14.46 -8.06 -25.11
N THR A 31 13.95 -9.19 -24.60
CA THR A 31 13.45 -9.30 -23.22
C THR A 31 14.54 -9.06 -22.18
N GLU A 32 15.72 -9.69 -22.34
CA GLU A 32 16.88 -9.46 -21.45
C GLU A 32 17.30 -7.98 -21.39
N LYS A 33 17.15 -7.26 -22.51
CA LYS A 33 17.47 -5.83 -22.56
C LYS A 33 16.41 -5.00 -21.84
N GLU A 34 15.12 -5.26 -22.09
CA GLU A 34 14.01 -4.61 -21.39
C GLU A 34 14.13 -4.82 -19.88
N ASP A 35 14.43 -6.05 -19.45
CA ASP A 35 14.70 -6.41 -18.06
C ASP A 35 15.84 -5.59 -17.43
N ALA A 36 16.97 -5.50 -18.13
CA ALA A 36 18.13 -4.78 -17.64
C ALA A 36 17.88 -3.26 -17.52
N GLU A 37 17.02 -2.71 -18.38
CA GLU A 37 16.73 -1.28 -18.45
C GLU A 37 15.64 -0.80 -17.48
N THR A 38 14.76 -1.70 -17.03
CA THR A 38 13.57 -1.40 -16.21
C THR A 38 13.88 -1.36 -14.72
N ILE A 39 13.44 -0.30 -14.02
CA ILE A 39 13.46 -0.19 -12.55
C ILE A 39 12.09 -0.61 -12.00
N THR A 40 12.08 -1.42 -10.95
CA THR A 40 10.84 -1.89 -10.30
C THR A 40 10.59 -1.14 -8.99
N VAL A 41 9.37 -0.62 -8.81
CA VAL A 41 8.96 0.17 -7.64
C VAL A 41 7.67 -0.39 -7.07
N TYR A 42 7.70 -0.86 -5.83
CA TYR A 42 6.51 -1.35 -5.14
C TYR A 42 5.96 -0.26 -4.22
N LEU A 43 4.71 0.13 -4.49
CA LEU A 43 3.97 1.17 -3.79
C LEU A 43 2.97 0.54 -2.82
N TRP A 44 3.06 0.83 -1.52
CA TRP A 44 2.32 0.10 -0.49
C TRP A 44 0.78 0.22 -0.56
N SER A 45 0.23 1.08 -1.43
CA SER A 45 -1.22 1.22 -1.63
C SER A 45 -1.62 1.49 -3.08
N THR A 46 -2.86 1.13 -3.41
CA THR A 46 -3.49 1.41 -4.71
C THR A 46 -3.61 2.92 -4.97
N ASN A 47 -3.84 3.75 -3.95
CA ASN A 47 -3.91 5.21 -4.12
C ASN A 47 -2.59 5.79 -4.63
N LEU A 48 -1.46 5.32 -4.09
CA LEU A 48 -0.14 5.70 -4.59
C LEU A 48 0.06 5.27 -6.05
N TYR A 49 -0.40 4.07 -6.41
CA TYR A 49 -0.34 3.63 -7.79
C TYR A 49 -1.15 4.53 -8.74
N GLU A 50 -2.34 4.98 -8.33
CA GLU A 50 -3.23 5.77 -9.19
C GLU A 50 -2.84 7.24 -9.30
N LYS A 51 -2.30 7.85 -8.22
CA LYS A 51 -2.02 9.29 -8.19
C LYS A 51 -0.53 9.62 -8.25
N TYR A 52 0.27 8.84 -7.55
CA TYR A 52 1.68 9.13 -7.35
C TYR A 52 2.55 8.53 -8.47
N ALA A 53 2.31 7.27 -8.86
CA ALA A 53 3.08 6.63 -9.95
C ALA A 53 3.03 7.38 -11.29
N PRO A 54 1.87 7.87 -11.78
CA PRO A 54 1.82 8.61 -13.04
C PRO A 54 2.67 9.88 -12.99
N TYR A 55 2.64 10.59 -11.85
CA TYR A 55 3.45 11.78 -11.65
C TYR A 55 4.95 11.46 -11.69
N ILE A 56 5.39 10.42 -10.97
CA ILE A 56 6.81 10.02 -11.01
C ILE A 56 7.24 9.63 -12.42
N GLN A 57 6.39 8.93 -13.16
CA GLN A 57 6.68 8.56 -14.54
C GLN A 57 6.77 9.79 -15.47
N GLU A 58 5.90 10.77 -15.30
CA GLU A 58 5.92 12.03 -16.06
C GLU A 58 7.24 12.79 -15.85
N GLN A 59 7.76 12.80 -14.63
CA GLN A 59 9.06 13.42 -14.30
C GLN A 59 10.27 12.62 -14.83
N LEU A 60 10.07 11.35 -15.22
CA LEU A 60 11.12 10.42 -15.62
C LEU A 60 10.84 9.74 -16.97
N PRO A 61 10.63 10.50 -18.07
CA PRO A 61 10.25 9.93 -19.37
C PRO A 61 11.33 9.00 -19.96
N ASP A 62 12.60 9.18 -19.56
CA ASP A 62 13.73 8.38 -20.05
C ASP A 62 14.00 7.10 -19.23
N ILE A 63 13.27 6.87 -18.13
CA ILE A 63 13.43 5.70 -17.28
C ILE A 63 12.14 4.86 -17.37
N ASN A 64 12.28 3.63 -17.84
CA ASN A 64 11.20 2.66 -17.76
C ASN A 64 11.05 2.22 -16.29
N VAL A 65 9.93 2.54 -15.68
CA VAL A 65 9.61 2.16 -14.31
C VAL A 65 8.39 1.24 -14.31
N GLU A 66 8.56 0.04 -13.76
CA GLU A 66 7.47 -0.89 -13.47
C GLU A 66 6.97 -0.60 -12.06
N PHE A 67 5.83 0.07 -11.95
CA PHE A 67 5.17 0.28 -10.68
C PHE A 67 4.28 -0.92 -10.36
N VAL A 68 4.22 -1.31 -9.09
CA VAL A 68 3.41 -2.43 -8.61
C VAL A 68 2.73 -2.01 -7.33
N VAL A 69 1.46 -2.39 -7.14
CA VAL A 69 0.82 -2.26 -5.84
C VAL A 69 1.44 -3.29 -4.91
N GLY A 70 2.32 -2.83 -4.03
CA GLY A 70 2.93 -3.61 -2.97
C GLY A 70 2.02 -3.75 -1.75
N ASN A 71 2.63 -4.04 -0.62
CA ASN A 71 1.90 -4.31 0.62
C ASN A 71 2.19 -3.25 1.68
N ASN A 72 1.25 -3.08 2.62
CA ASN A 72 1.36 -2.11 3.69
C ASN A 72 2.37 -2.54 4.77
N ASP A 73 2.55 -3.85 4.98
CA ASP A 73 3.52 -4.42 5.91
C ASP A 73 4.75 -5.02 5.20
N LEU A 74 5.68 -5.55 6.00
CA LEU A 74 6.96 -6.07 5.51
C LEU A 74 6.97 -7.59 5.24
N ASP A 75 5.89 -8.32 5.52
CA ASP A 75 5.89 -9.79 5.45
C ASP A 75 5.99 -10.27 4.01
N PHE A 76 5.27 -9.64 3.10
CA PHE A 76 5.37 -9.94 1.68
C PHE A 76 6.80 -9.66 1.16
N TYR A 77 7.45 -8.58 1.59
CA TYR A 77 8.84 -8.30 1.21
C TYR A 77 9.83 -9.31 1.79
N LYS A 78 9.62 -9.80 3.02
CA LYS A 78 10.42 -10.90 3.60
C LYS A 78 10.26 -12.18 2.78
N PHE A 79 9.05 -12.48 2.33
CA PHE A 79 8.79 -13.60 1.41
C PHE A 79 9.50 -13.43 0.06
N LEU A 80 9.38 -12.26 -0.57
CA LEU A 80 10.06 -11.95 -1.83
C LEU A 80 11.58 -12.09 -1.67
N LYS A 81 12.16 -11.54 -0.60
CA LYS A 81 13.60 -11.65 -0.29
C LYS A 81 14.04 -13.11 -0.16
N LYS A 82 13.30 -13.93 0.58
CA LYS A 82 13.61 -15.36 0.78
C LYS A 82 13.63 -16.15 -0.54
N ASN A 83 12.82 -15.74 -1.51
CA ASN A 83 12.59 -16.46 -2.75
C ASN A 83 13.16 -15.76 -4.00
N GLY A 84 13.98 -14.71 -3.82
CA GLY A 84 14.70 -14.03 -4.92
C GLY A 84 13.85 -13.10 -5.79
N GLY A 85 12.77 -12.52 -5.23
CA GLY A 85 11.81 -11.66 -5.94
C GLY A 85 11.76 -10.20 -5.46
N LEU A 86 12.72 -9.74 -4.63
CA LEU A 86 12.69 -8.38 -4.08
C LEU A 86 12.93 -7.33 -5.19
N PRO A 87 12.06 -6.29 -5.33
CA PRO A 87 12.19 -5.28 -6.39
C PRO A 87 13.34 -4.30 -6.11
N ASP A 88 13.60 -3.37 -7.03
CA ASP A 88 14.68 -2.38 -6.89
C ASP A 88 14.38 -1.35 -5.78
N ILE A 89 13.12 -0.91 -5.68
CA ILE A 89 12.63 0.03 -4.67
C ILE A 89 11.36 -0.53 -4.02
N ILE A 90 11.34 -0.56 -2.70
CA ILE A 90 10.17 -0.94 -1.90
C ILE A 90 9.72 0.23 -1.05
N THR A 91 8.40 0.32 -0.84
CA THR A 91 7.79 1.26 0.09
C THR A 91 6.93 0.54 1.11
N CYS A 92 6.74 1.15 2.28
CA CYS A 92 5.96 0.62 3.38
C CYS A 92 5.28 1.78 4.12
N CYS A 93 4.17 1.50 4.83
CA CYS A 93 3.56 2.42 5.80
C CYS A 93 3.52 1.80 7.21
N ARG A 94 3.14 0.53 7.36
CA ARG A 94 3.20 -0.19 8.65
C ARG A 94 4.63 -0.62 8.96
N PHE A 95 5.42 0.35 9.42
CA PHE A 95 6.86 0.21 9.60
C PHE A 95 7.31 0.19 11.06
N SER A 96 8.18 -0.76 11.38
CA SER A 96 9.08 -0.73 12.53
C SER A 96 10.46 -1.24 12.12
N LEU A 97 11.52 -0.78 12.80
CA LEU A 97 12.85 -1.35 12.62
C LEU A 97 12.91 -2.82 13.03
N HIS A 98 12.14 -3.20 14.07
CA HIS A 98 11.99 -4.59 14.49
C HIS A 98 11.56 -5.50 13.33
N ASP A 99 10.48 -5.14 12.62
CA ASP A 99 9.98 -5.94 11.50
C ASP A 99 10.84 -5.81 10.24
N ALA A 100 11.56 -4.70 10.10
CA ALA A 100 12.48 -4.46 8.99
C ALA A 100 13.82 -5.19 9.15
N SER A 101 14.19 -5.57 10.36
CA SER A 101 15.46 -6.22 10.68
C SER A 101 15.83 -7.39 9.75
N PRO A 102 14.91 -8.31 9.37
CA PRO A 102 15.29 -9.46 8.53
C PRO A 102 15.62 -9.08 7.08
N LEU A 103 15.28 -7.85 6.67
CA LEU A 103 15.55 -7.27 5.36
C LEU A 103 16.84 -6.44 5.34
N LYS A 104 17.37 -5.99 6.49
CA LYS A 104 18.52 -5.07 6.60
C LYS A 104 19.64 -5.40 5.62
N ASP A 105 20.15 -6.63 5.67
CA ASP A 105 21.26 -7.07 4.82
C ASP A 105 20.91 -7.15 3.33
N SER A 106 19.64 -7.18 2.96
CA SER A 106 19.20 -7.20 1.55
C SER A 106 18.97 -5.80 0.99
N LEU A 107 19.14 -4.76 1.79
CA LEU A 107 18.90 -3.38 1.42
C LEU A 107 20.20 -2.59 1.35
N MET A 108 20.22 -1.53 0.55
CA MET A 108 21.33 -0.60 0.47
C MET A 108 21.45 0.19 1.77
N ASP A 109 22.68 0.45 2.20
CA ASP A 109 22.94 1.46 3.22
C ASP A 109 22.95 2.85 2.56
N LEU A 110 22.06 3.73 3.02
CA LEU A 110 21.83 5.08 2.53
C LEU A 110 22.41 6.14 3.47
N SER A 111 23.03 5.75 4.59
CA SER A 111 23.56 6.66 5.63
C SER A 111 24.50 7.75 5.12
N THR A 112 25.21 7.49 4.02
CA THR A 112 26.19 8.41 3.42
C THR A 112 25.64 9.23 2.24
N THR A 113 24.34 9.13 1.98
CA THR A 113 23.68 9.82 0.84
C THR A 113 23.11 11.17 1.26
N ASN A 114 23.01 12.09 0.29
CA ASN A 114 22.38 13.40 0.53
C ASN A 114 20.90 13.27 0.95
N VAL A 115 20.19 12.25 0.42
CA VAL A 115 18.78 12.02 0.77
C VAL A 115 18.60 11.62 2.24
N ALA A 116 19.53 10.86 2.82
CA ALA A 116 19.53 10.61 4.27
C ALA A 116 19.89 11.85 5.06
N GLY A 117 20.90 12.62 4.60
CA GLY A 117 21.33 13.86 5.25
C GLY A 117 20.29 14.99 5.26
N ALA A 118 19.27 14.91 4.40
CA ALA A 118 18.15 15.85 4.38
C ALA A 118 17.10 15.55 5.46
N VAL A 119 17.06 14.34 6.04
CA VAL A 119 16.08 13.98 7.07
C VAL A 119 16.47 14.62 8.41
N TYR A 120 15.51 15.12 9.18
CA TYR A 120 15.78 15.57 10.55
C TYR A 120 16.27 14.41 11.43
N ASP A 121 17.36 14.62 12.17
CA ASP A 121 17.98 13.61 13.04
C ASP A 121 16.98 12.98 14.03
N THR A 122 16.02 13.76 14.54
CA THR A 122 14.99 13.29 15.48
C THR A 122 14.08 12.20 14.91
N TYR A 123 13.95 12.11 13.58
CA TYR A 123 13.20 11.06 12.90
C TYR A 123 14.13 9.98 12.38
N LEU A 124 15.26 10.37 11.77
CA LEU A 124 16.23 9.44 11.21
C LEU A 124 16.79 8.47 12.26
N SER A 125 16.95 8.92 13.51
CA SER A 125 17.44 8.06 14.61
C SER A 125 16.53 6.86 14.89
N ASN A 126 15.24 6.95 14.59
CA ASN A 126 14.30 5.82 14.74
C ASN A 126 14.37 4.82 13.58
N PHE A 127 15.21 5.09 12.58
CA PHE A 127 15.43 4.29 11.37
C PHE A 127 16.90 3.85 11.21
N MET A 128 17.76 4.24 12.16
CA MET A 128 19.18 3.91 12.18
C MET A 128 19.40 2.60 12.93
N ASN A 129 20.15 1.68 12.33
CA ASN A 129 20.57 0.45 12.99
C ASN A 129 21.70 0.74 14.00
N GLU A 130 21.98 -0.21 14.90
CA GLU A 130 23.05 -0.05 15.91
C GLU A 130 24.44 0.19 15.30
N ASP A 131 24.71 -0.38 14.13
CA ASP A 131 25.96 -0.19 13.40
C ASP A 131 26.07 1.16 12.66
N GLY A 132 25.04 2.01 12.78
CA GLY A 132 24.94 3.33 12.16
C GLY A 132 24.46 3.32 10.71
N SER A 133 24.16 2.16 10.13
CA SER A 133 23.58 2.07 8.79
C SER A 133 22.13 2.56 8.77
N VAL A 134 21.71 3.10 7.63
CA VAL A 134 20.33 3.54 7.37
C VAL A 134 19.84 2.82 6.12
N ASN A 135 19.05 1.76 6.31
CA ASN A 135 18.53 0.95 5.19
C ASN A 135 17.12 1.34 4.74
N TRP A 136 16.43 2.14 5.55
CA TRP A 136 15.11 2.69 5.27
C TRP A 136 15.13 4.20 5.49
N LEU A 137 14.60 4.95 4.54
CA LEU A 137 14.41 6.39 4.68
C LEU A 137 12.99 6.68 5.13
N PRO A 138 12.81 7.42 6.24
CA PRO A 138 11.51 7.97 6.59
C PRO A 138 11.25 9.22 5.74
N VAL A 139 10.10 9.27 5.06
CA VAL A 139 9.77 10.38 4.16
C VAL A 139 8.81 11.36 4.82
N CYS A 140 7.66 10.87 5.24
CA CYS A 140 6.61 11.69 5.85
C CYS A 140 5.73 10.87 6.80
N ALA A 141 4.93 11.58 7.59
CA ALA A 141 3.95 10.99 8.47
C ALA A 141 2.62 11.74 8.50
N ASP A 142 1.57 10.98 8.79
CA ASP A 142 0.24 11.49 9.09
C ASP A 142 0.14 11.88 10.57
N ALA A 143 -0.59 12.95 10.86
CA ALA A 143 -0.74 13.50 12.21
C ALA A 143 -2.07 13.09 12.83
N HIS A 144 -2.01 12.47 14.00
CA HIS A 144 -3.15 11.89 14.70
C HIS A 144 -3.37 12.53 16.07
N GLY A 145 -4.64 12.70 16.42
CA GLY A 145 -5.11 13.44 17.58
C GLY A 145 -6.63 13.32 17.69
N PHE A 146 -7.29 14.36 18.19
CA PHE A 146 -8.73 14.38 18.36
C PHE A 146 -9.42 15.29 17.34
N VAL A 147 -10.40 14.74 16.63
CA VAL A 147 -11.30 15.51 15.76
C VAL A 147 -12.52 15.92 16.58
N VAL A 148 -12.82 17.22 16.62
CA VAL A 148 -13.72 17.82 17.63
C VAL A 148 -14.83 18.64 16.97
N ASN A 149 -16.09 18.32 17.29
CA ASN A 149 -17.28 18.99 16.75
C ASN A 149 -17.60 20.27 17.54
N LYS A 150 -17.09 21.43 17.08
CA LYS A 150 -17.26 22.71 17.80
C LYS A 150 -18.72 23.15 17.89
N ASP A 151 -19.56 22.79 16.92
CA ASP A 151 -20.98 23.12 16.97
C ASP A 151 -21.66 22.53 18.20
N LEU A 152 -21.26 21.31 18.61
CA LEU A 152 -21.77 20.68 19.83
C LEU A 152 -21.27 21.42 21.08
N PHE A 153 -19.99 21.79 21.15
CA PHE A 153 -19.45 22.55 22.27
C PHE A 153 -20.16 23.90 22.44
N GLU A 154 -20.34 24.64 21.34
CA GLU A 154 -21.05 25.92 21.34
C GLU A 154 -22.55 25.76 21.71
N LYS A 155 -23.22 24.73 21.19
CA LYS A 155 -24.65 24.48 21.45
C LYS A 155 -24.95 24.16 22.91
N TYR A 156 -24.06 23.46 23.60
CA TYR A 156 -24.25 23.02 24.98
C TYR A 156 -23.51 23.89 26.01
N ASP A 157 -22.88 24.99 25.58
CA ASP A 157 -22.09 25.89 26.43
C ASP A 157 -20.98 25.13 27.20
N ILE A 158 -20.34 24.18 26.50
CA ILE A 158 -19.21 23.41 27.01
C ILE A 158 -17.93 24.01 26.41
N PRO A 159 -16.90 24.37 27.21
CA PRO A 159 -15.65 24.89 26.69
C PRO A 159 -14.85 23.80 25.97
N LEU A 160 -14.13 24.18 24.91
CA LEU A 160 -13.18 23.28 24.25
C LEU A 160 -12.06 22.86 25.21
N PRO A 161 -11.63 21.59 25.21
CA PRO A 161 -10.54 21.12 26.05
C PRO A 161 -9.21 21.82 25.76
N THR A 162 -8.48 22.18 26.81
CA THR A 162 -7.13 22.74 26.71
C THR A 162 -6.06 21.90 27.39
N ASP A 163 -6.50 20.92 28.18
CA ASP A 163 -5.74 19.99 29.01
C ASP A 163 -6.60 18.72 29.26
N TYR A 164 -6.03 17.75 29.96
CA TYR A 164 -6.71 16.48 30.20
C TYR A 164 -7.93 16.62 31.12
N GLU A 165 -7.85 17.43 32.17
CA GLU A 165 -8.97 17.59 33.11
C GLU A 165 -10.20 18.23 32.43
N SER A 166 -9.98 19.21 31.55
CA SER A 166 -11.04 19.82 30.74
C SER A 166 -11.57 18.87 29.67
N PHE A 167 -10.73 17.98 29.10
CA PHE A 167 -11.17 16.92 28.19
C PHE A 167 -12.14 15.94 28.87
N VAL A 168 -11.77 15.44 30.06
CA VAL A 168 -12.63 14.55 30.85
C VAL A 168 -13.92 15.25 31.26
N SER A 169 -13.82 16.51 31.71
CA SER A 169 -14.98 17.32 32.08
C SER A 169 -15.95 17.51 30.91
N ALA A 170 -15.43 17.70 29.69
CA ALA A 170 -16.24 17.78 28.48
C ALA A 170 -16.95 16.45 28.18
N CYS A 171 -16.23 15.32 28.26
CA CYS A 171 -16.83 14.00 28.06
C CYS A 171 -18.02 13.77 29.01
N GLN A 172 -17.80 13.99 30.30
CA GLN A 172 -18.83 13.84 31.33
C GLN A 172 -20.00 14.84 31.18
N ALA A 173 -19.75 16.02 30.61
CA ALA A 173 -20.80 17.01 30.34
C ALA A 173 -21.69 16.58 29.16
N PHE A 174 -21.11 16.02 28.09
CA PHE A 174 -21.86 15.48 26.96
C PHE A 174 -22.70 14.26 27.34
N ASP A 175 -22.16 13.34 28.15
CA ASP A 175 -22.89 12.16 28.60
C ASP A 175 -24.18 12.55 29.35
N LYS A 176 -24.16 13.62 30.15
CA LYS A 176 -25.34 14.13 30.88
C LYS A 176 -26.45 14.63 29.97
N VAL A 177 -26.13 15.03 28.73
CA VAL A 177 -27.11 15.49 27.73
C VAL A 177 -27.39 14.43 26.66
N GLY A 178 -26.89 13.20 26.85
CA GLY A 178 -27.14 12.06 25.95
C GLY A 178 -26.34 12.10 24.66
N ILE A 179 -25.19 12.76 24.66
CA ILE A 179 -24.22 12.78 23.55
C ILE A 179 -22.98 12.05 24.01
N ARG A 180 -22.40 11.21 23.14
CA ARG A 180 -21.13 10.55 23.44
C ARG A 180 -20.01 11.58 23.46
N GLY A 181 -19.33 11.72 24.60
CA GLY A 181 -18.21 12.63 24.76
C GLY A 181 -17.03 12.29 23.85
N PHE A 182 -16.57 11.05 23.92
CA PHE A 182 -15.47 10.53 23.14
C PHE A 182 -15.70 9.05 22.80
N THR A 183 -15.31 8.64 21.60
CA THR A 183 -15.05 7.22 21.28
C THR A 183 -14.13 7.15 20.05
N ALA A 184 -13.77 5.95 19.62
CA ALA A 184 -13.01 5.69 18.40
C ALA A 184 -13.38 4.31 17.86
N ASP A 185 -12.85 3.96 16.69
CA ASP A 185 -13.03 2.68 16.01
C ASP A 185 -12.17 1.56 16.63
N TYR A 186 -12.37 1.29 17.92
CA TYR A 186 -11.66 0.25 18.68
C TYR A 186 -11.89 -1.17 18.14
N TYR A 187 -12.72 -1.34 17.11
CA TYR A 187 -12.75 -2.54 16.28
C TYR A 187 -11.37 -2.87 15.67
N TYR A 188 -10.57 -1.85 15.34
CA TYR A 188 -9.27 -2.05 14.70
C TYR A 188 -8.08 -2.05 15.66
N ASP A 189 -7.02 -2.74 15.25
CA ASP A 189 -5.78 -2.89 16.02
C ASP A 189 -5.01 -1.56 16.15
N TYR A 190 -5.01 -0.76 15.09
CA TYR A 190 -4.32 0.53 15.05
C TYR A 190 -4.84 1.48 16.12
N THR A 191 -6.15 1.63 16.28
CA THR A 191 -6.76 2.54 17.26
C THR A 191 -6.46 2.14 18.69
N CYS A 192 -6.45 0.84 19.00
CA CYS A 192 -6.03 0.32 20.30
C CYS A 192 -4.58 0.70 20.63
N MET A 193 -3.67 0.44 19.68
CA MET A 193 -2.25 0.74 19.81
C MET A 193 -1.99 2.24 19.92
N GLU A 194 -2.65 3.01 19.07
CA GLU A 194 -2.51 4.46 18.93
C GLU A 194 -3.04 5.18 20.17
N THR A 195 -4.19 4.76 20.71
CA THR A 195 -4.69 5.32 21.97
C THR A 195 -3.70 5.06 23.11
N LEU A 196 -3.23 3.81 23.26
CA LEU A 196 -2.29 3.43 24.32
C LEU A 196 -0.99 4.26 24.26
N GLN A 197 -0.41 4.44 23.08
CA GLN A 197 0.83 5.18 22.91
C GLN A 197 0.63 6.71 22.96
N GLY A 198 -0.42 7.23 22.32
CA GLY A 198 -0.71 8.66 22.26
C GLY A 198 -0.97 9.27 23.64
N LEU A 199 -1.65 8.54 24.53
CA LEU A 199 -1.90 8.96 25.92
C LEU A 199 -0.64 9.02 26.79
N SER A 200 0.46 8.41 26.34
CA SER A 200 1.72 8.29 27.09
C SER A 200 2.93 8.73 26.26
N ALA A 201 2.70 9.60 25.29
CA ALA A 201 3.72 10.12 24.39
C ALA A 201 4.86 10.80 25.16
N SER A 202 4.58 11.51 26.27
CA SER A 202 5.62 12.12 27.10
C SER A 202 6.53 11.10 27.77
N GLU A 203 5.96 10.03 28.32
CA GLU A 203 6.68 8.95 29.00
C GLU A 203 7.50 8.15 28.00
N LEU A 204 6.91 7.83 26.84
CA LEU A 204 7.57 7.11 25.75
C LEU A 204 8.67 7.95 25.07
N SER A 205 8.53 9.27 25.08
CA SER A 205 9.56 10.22 24.62
C SER A 205 10.59 10.58 25.70
N SER A 206 10.49 10.02 26.91
CA SER A 206 11.49 10.22 27.95
C SER A 206 12.83 9.54 27.61
N VAL A 207 13.86 9.76 28.44
CA VAL A 207 15.14 9.05 28.29
C VAL A 207 14.95 7.54 28.41
N ASP A 208 14.16 7.09 29.37
CA ASP A 208 13.89 5.66 29.60
C ASP A 208 13.05 5.08 28.46
N GLY A 209 12.04 5.82 27.98
CA GLY A 209 11.20 5.41 26.86
C GLY A 209 12.00 5.24 25.55
N ARG A 210 12.88 6.20 25.24
CA ARG A 210 13.79 6.08 24.09
C ARG A 210 14.75 4.90 24.23
N LYS A 211 15.30 4.69 25.44
CA LYS A 211 16.22 3.56 25.69
C LYS A 211 15.51 2.22 25.48
N TRP A 212 14.30 2.07 25.98
CA TRP A 212 13.50 0.87 25.73
C TRP A 212 13.17 0.72 24.24
N ARG A 213 12.74 1.78 23.55
CA ARG A 213 12.45 1.73 22.11
C ARG A 213 13.64 1.24 21.30
N THR A 214 14.85 1.74 21.60
CA THR A 214 16.08 1.27 20.96
C THR A 214 16.31 -0.21 21.19
N ALA A 215 16.16 -0.71 22.42
CA ALA A 215 16.33 -2.13 22.73
C ALA A 215 15.25 -3.01 22.07
N TYR A 216 14.01 -2.54 22.02
CA TYR A 216 12.89 -3.24 21.38
C TYR A 216 13.06 -3.34 19.86
N SER A 217 13.64 -2.30 19.25
CA SER A 217 13.82 -2.20 17.80
C SER A 217 15.16 -2.74 17.31
N ASP A 218 15.98 -3.31 18.19
CA ASP A 218 17.33 -3.76 17.87
C ASP A 218 17.30 -4.98 16.93
N PRO A 219 17.76 -4.86 15.67
CA PRO A 219 17.77 -5.95 14.70
C PRO A 219 18.73 -7.10 15.09
N ASP A 220 19.72 -6.83 15.94
CA ASP A 220 20.71 -7.81 16.39
C ASP A 220 20.26 -8.54 17.68
N ASN A 221 19.09 -8.18 18.22
CA ASN A 221 18.53 -8.84 19.39
C ASN A 221 18.04 -10.25 19.03
N THR A 222 18.76 -11.26 19.53
CA THR A 222 18.43 -12.68 19.32
C THR A 222 17.33 -13.20 20.24
N LYS A 223 16.80 -12.35 21.13
CA LYS A 223 15.65 -12.63 22.00
C LYS A 223 14.60 -11.55 21.78
N ARG A 224 13.32 -11.93 21.85
CA ARG A 224 12.24 -10.93 21.85
C ARG A 224 12.41 -10.02 23.08
N GLU A 225 12.29 -8.72 22.85
CA GLU A 225 12.32 -7.72 23.92
C GLU A 225 10.88 -7.43 24.36
N GLY A 226 10.63 -7.51 25.66
CA GLY A 226 9.33 -7.21 26.24
C GLY A 226 9.16 -5.71 26.51
N LEU A 227 8.15 -5.38 27.30
CA LEU A 227 7.94 -4.04 27.83
C LEU A 227 8.85 -3.78 29.05
N ASP A 228 9.49 -2.61 29.12
CA ASP A 228 10.24 -2.23 30.32
C ASP A 228 9.33 -2.01 31.54
N SER A 229 9.92 -1.99 32.74
CA SER A 229 9.19 -1.85 34.01
C SER A 229 9.12 -0.42 34.56
N THR A 230 9.57 0.56 33.78
CA THR A 230 9.65 1.98 34.16
C THR A 230 8.56 2.81 33.49
N VAL A 231 8.39 2.65 32.16
CA VAL A 231 7.52 3.47 31.32
C VAL A 231 6.18 2.79 31.10
N TRP A 232 6.19 1.52 30.70
CA TRP A 232 4.97 0.82 30.29
C TRP A 232 3.93 0.60 31.39
N PRO A 233 4.27 0.30 32.66
CA PRO A 233 3.26 0.23 33.71
C PRO A 233 2.43 1.52 33.82
N LYS A 234 3.08 2.68 33.72
CA LYS A 234 2.39 3.98 33.73
C LYS A 234 1.51 4.18 32.49
N ALA A 235 1.94 3.68 31.34
CA ALA A 235 1.13 3.76 30.12
C ALA A 235 -0.17 2.98 30.25
N PHE A 236 -0.14 1.80 30.88
CA PHE A 236 -1.37 1.04 31.17
C PHE A 236 -2.23 1.67 32.26
N GLU A 237 -1.63 2.22 33.32
CA GLU A 237 -2.37 3.01 34.33
C GLU A 237 -3.09 4.18 33.66
N ARG A 238 -2.42 4.86 32.72
CA ARG A 238 -2.98 5.97 31.96
C ARG A 238 -4.12 5.54 31.04
N MET A 239 -3.99 4.39 30.37
CA MET A 239 -5.03 3.82 29.53
C MET A 239 -6.26 3.42 30.36
N GLU A 240 -6.06 2.78 31.52
CA GLU A 240 -7.15 2.42 32.43
C GLU A 240 -7.90 3.67 32.93
N GLN A 241 -7.16 4.72 33.33
CA GLN A 241 -7.75 6.01 33.69
C GLN A 241 -8.58 6.57 32.53
N PHE A 242 -8.03 6.58 31.31
CA PHE A 242 -8.71 7.11 30.14
C PHE A 242 -10.01 6.36 29.82
N ILE A 243 -10.01 5.03 29.91
CA ILE A 243 -11.21 4.20 29.74
C ILE A 243 -12.30 4.61 30.74
N GLN A 244 -11.93 4.76 32.03
CA GLN A 244 -12.87 5.16 33.07
C GLN A 244 -13.39 6.60 32.87
N ASP A 245 -12.51 7.52 32.54
CA ASP A 245 -12.81 8.96 32.43
C ASP A 245 -13.66 9.29 31.18
N THR A 246 -13.52 8.51 30.11
CA THR A 246 -14.31 8.64 28.87
C THR A 246 -15.55 7.76 28.84
N GLY A 247 -15.65 6.79 29.75
CA GLY A 247 -16.73 5.81 29.76
C GLY A 247 -16.68 4.85 28.56
N LEU A 248 -15.49 4.52 28.05
CA LEU A 248 -15.32 3.44 27.08
C LEU A 248 -15.78 2.12 27.68
N SER A 249 -16.41 1.29 26.85
CA SER A 249 -17.10 0.09 27.26
C SER A 249 -17.09 -0.97 26.15
N GLN A 250 -17.59 -2.16 26.47
CA GLN A 250 -17.74 -3.25 25.50
C GLN A 250 -18.49 -2.82 24.22
N ASP A 251 -19.47 -1.92 24.32
CA ASP A 251 -20.25 -1.44 23.16
C ASP A 251 -19.36 -0.68 22.15
N ASP A 252 -18.21 -0.14 22.59
CA ASP A 252 -17.29 0.58 21.72
C ASP A 252 -16.39 -0.35 20.90
N LEU A 253 -16.28 -1.63 21.26
CA LEU A 253 -15.37 -2.58 20.61
C LEU A 253 -15.88 -3.11 19.26
N ASP A 254 -17.18 -2.96 19.01
CA ASP A 254 -17.83 -3.40 17.78
C ASP A 254 -17.98 -2.27 16.74
N MET A 255 -17.60 -1.03 17.09
CA MET A 255 -17.70 0.13 16.20
C MET A 255 -16.50 0.23 15.26
N ASN A 256 -16.77 0.27 13.96
CA ASN A 256 -15.78 0.53 12.93
C ASN A 256 -15.74 2.03 12.55
N TYR A 257 -14.88 2.39 11.60
CA TYR A 257 -14.71 3.78 11.18
C TYR A 257 -16.00 4.41 10.64
N ASP A 258 -16.80 3.66 9.86
CA ASP A 258 -18.05 4.15 9.29
C ASP A 258 -19.08 4.45 10.39
N ASP A 259 -19.15 3.61 11.43
CA ASP A 259 -20.00 3.85 12.60
C ASP A 259 -19.61 5.17 13.29
N ILE A 260 -18.29 5.43 13.46
CA ILE A 260 -17.78 6.67 14.05
C ILE A 260 -18.15 7.88 13.20
N VAL A 261 -17.99 7.78 11.88
CA VAL A 261 -18.35 8.84 10.94
C VAL A 261 -19.85 9.14 11.01
N GLU A 262 -20.71 8.12 11.01
CA GLU A 262 -22.17 8.30 11.11
C GLU A 262 -22.57 8.97 12.44
N MET A 263 -21.98 8.53 13.56
CA MET A 263 -22.23 9.11 14.87
C MET A 263 -21.82 10.59 14.93
N TYR A 264 -20.70 10.94 14.32
CA TYR A 264 -20.22 12.32 14.25
C TYR A 264 -21.13 13.19 13.37
N GLN A 265 -21.48 12.74 12.16
CA GLN A 265 -22.37 13.44 11.23
C GLN A 265 -23.76 13.70 11.82
N SER A 266 -24.27 12.71 12.56
CA SER A 266 -25.58 12.82 13.21
C SER A 266 -25.57 13.69 14.48
N GLY A 267 -24.42 14.23 14.88
CA GLY A 267 -24.26 15.06 16.07
C GLY A 267 -24.42 14.29 17.38
N LYS A 268 -24.21 12.96 17.36
CA LYS A 268 -24.26 12.08 18.53
C LYS A 268 -22.90 11.87 19.19
N LEU A 269 -21.82 12.31 18.55
CA LEU A 269 -20.45 12.19 19.02
C LEU A 269 -19.76 13.56 19.00
N ALA A 270 -19.15 13.95 20.13
CA ALA A 270 -18.48 15.24 20.28
C ALA A 270 -17.01 15.22 19.83
N MET A 271 -16.28 14.16 20.17
CA MET A 271 -14.86 14.01 19.88
C MET A 271 -14.55 12.57 19.48
N TYR A 272 -13.62 12.36 18.56
CA TYR A 272 -13.09 11.02 18.29
C TYR A 272 -11.61 11.07 17.92
N PHE A 273 -10.95 9.93 18.01
CA PHE A 273 -9.55 9.80 17.63
C PHE A 273 -9.43 9.68 16.09
N GLY A 274 -8.60 10.52 15.47
CA GLY A 274 -8.44 10.54 14.02
C GLY A 274 -7.36 11.49 13.52
N SER A 275 -7.39 11.81 12.22
CA SER A 275 -6.42 12.69 11.55
C SER A 275 -7.07 13.96 10.99
N SER A 276 -6.26 14.86 10.41
CA SER A 276 -6.75 16.09 9.79
C SER A 276 -7.68 15.84 8.59
N ALA A 277 -7.61 14.66 7.96
CA ALA A 277 -8.53 14.26 6.90
C ALA A 277 -9.99 14.27 7.37
N GLY A 278 -10.25 13.84 8.63
CA GLY A 278 -11.58 13.91 9.22
C GLY A 278 -12.09 15.34 9.38
N VAL A 279 -11.20 16.27 9.75
CA VAL A 279 -11.54 17.69 9.90
C VAL A 279 -12.01 18.28 8.57
N LYS A 280 -11.25 18.07 7.48
CA LYS A 280 -11.69 18.52 6.15
C LYS A 280 -13.03 17.90 5.78
N MET A 281 -13.14 16.58 5.88
CA MET A 281 -14.32 15.84 5.47
C MET A 281 -15.59 16.40 6.12
N PHE A 282 -15.55 16.72 7.42
CA PHE A 282 -16.70 17.27 8.13
C PHE A 282 -16.92 18.76 7.89
N GLN A 283 -15.86 19.55 7.69
CA GLN A 283 -16.00 20.95 7.29
C GLN A 283 -16.65 21.10 5.91
N ASP A 284 -16.29 20.23 4.95
CA ASP A 284 -16.92 20.18 3.62
C ASP A 284 -18.42 19.83 3.70
N GLN A 285 -18.83 19.11 4.75
CA GLN A 285 -20.23 18.79 5.06
C GLN A 285 -20.94 19.90 5.86
N GLY A 286 -20.23 20.99 6.20
CA GLY A 286 -20.77 22.13 6.93
C GLY A 286 -20.78 21.99 8.44
N ILE A 287 -20.05 21.02 9.00
CA ILE A 287 -19.86 20.85 10.46
C ILE A 287 -18.61 21.63 10.88
N ASN A 288 -18.73 22.50 11.88
CA ASN A 288 -17.60 23.28 12.39
C ASN A 288 -16.66 22.37 13.21
N THR A 289 -15.64 21.83 12.56
CA THR A 289 -14.72 20.85 13.16
C THR A 289 -13.33 21.45 13.39
N THR A 290 -12.65 21.06 14.47
CA THR A 290 -11.24 21.39 14.74
C THR A 290 -10.45 20.13 15.14
N PHE A 291 -9.13 20.26 15.20
CA PHE A 291 -8.18 19.23 15.59
C PHE A 291 -7.50 19.61 16.91
N LEU A 292 -7.49 18.69 17.88
CA LEU A 292 -6.82 18.87 19.18
C LEU A 292 -5.74 17.80 19.39
N PRO A 293 -4.67 18.11 20.16
CA PRO A 293 -3.60 17.17 20.44
C PRO A 293 -3.97 16.23 21.61
N PHE A 294 -3.14 15.22 21.85
CA PHE A 294 -3.17 14.48 23.11
C PHE A 294 -2.70 15.36 24.26
N PHE A 295 -3.44 15.31 25.38
CA PHE A 295 -3.10 16.01 26.61
C PHE A 295 -2.38 15.07 27.58
N GLN A 296 -1.09 15.31 27.82
CA GLN A 296 -0.27 14.48 28.71
C GLN A 296 -0.41 14.90 30.18
N GLU A 297 -0.04 14.02 31.10
CA GLU A 297 -0.15 14.25 32.55
C GLU A 297 0.76 15.41 33.02
N ASN A 298 1.93 15.57 32.39
CA ASN A 298 2.86 16.65 32.68
C ASN A 298 2.41 18.04 32.13
N GLY A 299 1.24 18.11 31.49
CA GLY A 299 0.69 19.32 30.87
C GLY A 299 1.19 19.59 29.45
N GLU A 300 2.10 18.76 28.92
CA GLU A 300 2.51 18.84 27.53
C GLU A 300 1.39 18.39 26.59
N LYS A 301 1.45 18.92 25.37
CA LYS A 301 0.56 18.56 24.27
C LYS A 301 1.38 17.83 23.23
N TRP A 302 0.87 16.71 22.75
CA TRP A 302 1.58 15.87 21.80
C TRP A 302 0.68 15.48 20.64
N LEU A 303 1.26 15.40 19.45
CA LEU A 303 0.67 14.69 18.33
C LEU A 303 1.31 13.32 18.24
N MET A 304 0.50 12.34 17.88
CA MET A 304 1.05 11.08 17.43
C MET A 304 1.26 11.16 15.92
N THR A 305 2.36 10.62 15.45
CA THR A 305 2.66 10.55 14.03
C THR A 305 2.71 9.10 13.57
N THR A 306 2.01 8.85 12.47
CA THR A 306 1.99 7.57 11.78
C THR A 306 2.94 7.68 10.60
N PRO A 307 4.11 7.01 10.62
CA PRO A 307 4.94 6.90 9.44
C PRO A 307 4.07 6.44 8.26
N TYR A 308 4.06 7.22 7.19
CA TYR A 308 3.11 7.02 6.10
C TYR A 308 3.78 6.60 4.80
N PHE A 309 5.03 7.02 4.60
CA PHE A 309 5.81 6.61 3.44
C PHE A 309 7.26 6.38 3.86
N GLN A 310 7.68 5.13 3.88
CA GLN A 310 9.07 4.72 4.09
C GLN A 310 9.56 4.09 2.80
N VAL A 311 10.83 4.32 2.45
CA VAL A 311 11.40 3.80 1.22
C VAL A 311 12.75 3.14 1.46
N ALA A 312 13.00 2.03 0.77
CA ALA A 312 14.28 1.34 0.76
C ALA A 312 14.66 0.87 -0.64
N LEU A 313 15.96 0.68 -0.86
CA LEU A 313 16.53 0.22 -2.12
C LEU A 313 17.17 -1.16 -1.93
N ASN A 314 16.99 -2.05 -2.91
CA ASN A 314 17.61 -3.37 -2.90
C ASN A 314 19.14 -3.28 -3.04
N ARG A 315 19.87 -4.00 -2.19
CA ARG A 315 21.33 -4.05 -2.17
C ARG A 315 21.93 -4.52 -3.50
N ASP A 316 21.22 -5.32 -4.29
CA ASP A 316 21.69 -5.81 -5.58
C ASP A 316 21.96 -4.67 -6.59
N LEU A 317 21.33 -3.50 -6.41
CA LEU A 317 21.65 -2.29 -7.16
C LEU A 317 23.13 -1.90 -7.04
N THR A 318 23.80 -2.23 -5.93
CA THR A 318 25.24 -1.96 -5.75
C THR A 318 26.15 -2.73 -6.72
N GLN A 319 25.63 -3.77 -7.36
CA GLN A 319 26.37 -4.60 -8.31
C GLN A 319 26.39 -4.01 -9.74
N ASP A 320 25.49 -3.07 -10.05
CA ASP A 320 25.41 -2.38 -11.34
C ASP A 320 25.27 -0.87 -11.13
N GLU A 321 26.37 -0.15 -11.31
CA GLU A 321 26.42 1.30 -11.13
C GLU A 321 25.50 2.07 -12.09
N THR A 322 25.21 1.53 -13.28
CA THR A 322 24.27 2.17 -14.23
C THR A 322 22.84 2.03 -13.71
N ARG A 323 22.46 0.83 -13.31
CA ARG A 323 21.13 0.56 -12.73
C ARG A 323 20.93 1.32 -11.41
N ARG A 324 21.95 1.33 -10.54
CA ARG A 324 21.97 2.12 -9.30
C ARG A 324 21.71 3.60 -9.54
N LYS A 325 22.37 4.22 -10.53
CA LYS A 325 22.14 5.63 -10.86
C LYS A 325 20.71 5.90 -11.30
N LYS A 326 20.11 5.00 -12.08
CA LYS A 326 18.68 5.11 -12.44
C LYS A 326 17.80 5.01 -11.20
N ALA A 327 18.00 3.99 -10.36
CA ALA A 327 17.24 3.82 -9.12
C ALA A 327 17.38 5.02 -8.16
N MET A 328 18.58 5.58 -8.01
CA MET A 328 18.78 6.79 -7.20
C MET A 328 18.10 8.04 -7.80
N LYS A 329 17.99 8.13 -9.14
CA LYS A 329 17.22 9.20 -9.79
C LYS A 329 15.72 9.02 -9.56
N VAL A 330 15.22 7.78 -9.64
CA VAL A 330 13.83 7.45 -9.27
C VAL A 330 13.57 7.82 -7.80
N LEU A 331 14.41 7.38 -6.87
CA LEU A 331 14.34 7.73 -5.46
C LEU A 331 14.32 9.25 -5.23
N SER A 332 15.26 10.00 -5.83
CA SER A 332 15.32 11.46 -5.63
C SER A 332 14.07 12.16 -6.13
N THR A 333 13.45 11.65 -7.21
CA THR A 333 12.18 12.17 -7.74
C THR A 333 11.02 11.81 -6.83
N MET A 334 11.02 10.60 -6.28
CA MET A 334 10.03 10.16 -5.30
C MET A 334 10.03 11.00 -4.02
N LEU A 335 11.19 11.52 -3.63
CA LEU A 335 11.34 12.29 -2.39
C LEU A 335 11.13 13.80 -2.56
N SER A 336 10.87 14.30 -3.79
CA SER A 336 10.69 15.74 -4.01
C SER A 336 9.43 16.27 -3.33
N GLU A 337 9.40 17.56 -3.03
CA GLU A 337 8.24 18.26 -2.44
C GLU A 337 6.95 17.96 -3.21
N ASP A 338 6.93 18.24 -4.52
CA ASP A 338 5.77 17.98 -5.39
C ASP A 338 5.33 16.50 -5.40
N ALA A 339 6.27 15.56 -5.23
CA ALA A 339 5.95 14.14 -5.15
C ALA A 339 5.28 13.81 -3.82
N GLN A 340 5.80 14.35 -2.71
CA GLN A 340 5.22 14.14 -1.38
C GLN A 340 3.80 14.71 -1.27
N GLU A 341 3.50 15.82 -1.94
CA GLU A 341 2.12 16.36 -2.04
C GLU A 341 1.12 15.40 -2.72
N ARG A 342 1.61 14.37 -3.42
CA ARG A 342 0.76 13.35 -4.08
C ARG A 342 0.64 12.06 -3.27
N ILE A 343 1.34 11.95 -2.15
CA ILE A 343 1.22 10.82 -1.22
C ILE A 343 -0.12 10.90 -0.47
N ILE A 344 -0.64 12.11 -0.25
CA ILE A 344 -1.85 12.36 0.54
C ILE A 344 -3.16 12.02 -0.16
N TYR A 345 -4.15 11.68 0.66
CA TYR A 345 -5.56 11.87 0.32
C TYR A 345 -5.94 13.36 0.39
N ASP A 346 -6.99 13.75 -0.34
CA ASP A 346 -7.49 15.13 -0.30
C ASP A 346 -7.85 15.52 1.15
N GLY A 347 -7.20 16.57 1.67
CA GLY A 347 -7.40 17.06 3.04
C GLY A 347 -6.54 16.49 4.15
N GLN A 348 -5.68 15.53 3.84
CA GLN A 348 -4.70 15.03 4.78
C GLN A 348 -3.48 15.96 4.79
N ASP A 349 -2.97 16.27 5.98
CA ASP A 349 -1.68 16.91 6.13
C ASP A 349 -0.61 15.83 6.30
N LEU A 350 0.43 15.86 5.48
CA LEU A 350 1.64 15.09 5.74
C LEU A 350 2.71 15.99 6.31
N LEU A 351 3.30 15.53 7.40
CA LEU A 351 4.46 16.13 8.00
C LEU A 351 5.68 15.50 7.36
N SER A 352 6.33 16.25 6.46
CA SER A 352 7.61 15.84 5.88
C SER A 352 8.67 15.73 6.97
N TYR A 353 9.48 14.68 6.88
CA TYR A 353 10.66 14.51 7.71
C TYR A 353 11.92 15.09 7.09
N SER A 354 11.84 15.63 5.87
CA SER A 354 12.94 16.28 5.18
C SER A 354 13.00 17.77 5.51
N GLN A 355 14.22 18.25 5.72
CA GLN A 355 14.58 19.67 5.86
C GLN A 355 14.49 20.44 4.53
N ASP A 356 14.47 19.72 3.40
CA ASP A 356 14.42 20.31 2.06
C ASP A 356 12.99 20.54 1.56
N VAL A 357 11.98 20.15 2.35
CA VAL A 357 10.57 20.30 2.02
C VAL A 357 9.94 21.24 3.03
N ASP A 358 9.35 22.34 2.55
CA ASP A 358 8.68 23.29 3.42
C ASP A 358 7.44 22.64 4.05
N LEU A 359 7.29 22.81 5.37
CA LEU A 359 6.16 22.25 6.09
C LEU A 359 4.89 23.04 5.76
N GLN A 360 4.07 22.52 4.83
CA GLN A 360 2.80 23.12 4.45
C GLN A 360 1.67 22.57 5.35
N LEU A 361 1.37 23.29 6.43
CA LEU A 361 0.20 22.98 7.25
C LEU A 361 -1.06 23.61 6.64
N THR A 362 -2.06 22.77 6.37
CA THR A 362 -3.39 23.22 6.00
C THR A 362 -4.07 23.95 7.16
N GLU A 363 -5.23 24.56 6.88
CA GLU A 363 -6.03 25.20 7.92
C GLU A 363 -6.61 24.23 8.95
N TYR A 364 -6.59 22.91 8.68
CA TYR A 364 -7.13 21.87 9.54
C TYR A 364 -6.23 21.58 10.75
N LEU A 365 -4.91 21.79 10.61
CA LEU A 365 -3.92 21.63 11.70
C LEU A 365 -3.50 22.97 12.34
N LYS A 366 -4.12 24.09 11.99
CA LYS A 366 -3.71 25.42 12.50
C LYS A 366 -3.71 25.53 14.02
N ASP A 367 -4.66 24.84 14.68
CA ASP A 367 -4.86 24.90 16.13
C ASP A 367 -3.81 24.08 16.90
N VAL A 368 -3.09 23.17 16.21
CA VAL A 368 -1.97 22.38 16.76
C VAL A 368 -0.62 22.78 16.18
N LYS A 369 -0.55 23.86 15.41
CA LYS A 369 0.69 24.34 14.78
C LYS A 369 1.84 24.51 15.78
N SER A 370 1.56 25.06 16.97
CA SER A 370 2.60 25.23 18.00
C SER A 370 3.16 23.90 18.49
N VAL A 371 2.35 22.84 18.57
CA VAL A 371 2.79 21.49 18.98
C VAL A 371 3.78 20.91 17.96
N ILE A 372 3.52 21.17 16.68
CA ILE A 372 4.40 20.76 15.57
C ILE A 372 5.70 21.58 15.57
N GLU A 373 5.60 22.91 15.73
CA GLU A 373 6.77 23.81 15.79
C GLU A 373 7.66 23.54 17.02
N GLU A 374 7.06 23.09 18.15
CA GLU A 374 7.76 22.64 19.36
C GLU A 374 8.32 21.21 19.22
N ASN A 375 8.05 20.52 18.11
CA ASN A 375 8.45 19.14 17.84
C ASN A 375 7.95 18.12 18.88
N HIS A 376 6.76 18.36 19.47
CA HIS A 376 6.07 17.39 20.33
C HIS A 376 5.28 16.40 19.49
N MET A 377 6.02 15.61 18.70
CA MET A 377 5.48 14.64 17.76
C MET A 377 6.08 13.27 18.04
N TYR A 378 5.24 12.32 18.44
CA TYR A 378 5.65 10.98 18.80
C TYR A 378 5.40 10.00 17.65
N ILE A 379 6.47 9.43 17.09
CA ILE A 379 6.35 8.35 16.11
C ILE A 379 5.87 7.09 16.83
N ARG A 380 4.69 6.58 16.50
CA ARG A 380 4.17 5.33 17.06
C ARG A 380 5.10 4.13 16.81
N ILE A 381 5.03 3.12 17.67
CA ILE A 381 5.61 1.79 17.44
C ILE A 381 4.59 0.98 16.67
N ALA A 382 4.97 0.55 15.46
CA ALA A 382 4.09 -0.08 14.50
C ALA A 382 4.66 -1.42 14.03
N SER A 383 5.13 -2.26 14.96
CA SER A 383 5.45 -3.66 14.66
C SER A 383 4.20 -4.54 14.72
N ASN A 384 4.16 -5.58 13.89
CA ASN A 384 2.97 -6.41 13.70
C ASN A 384 2.44 -7.02 15.01
N ASP A 385 3.34 -7.48 15.88
CA ASP A 385 3.05 -7.97 17.22
C ASP A 385 2.44 -6.88 18.12
N PHE A 386 2.98 -5.66 18.09
CA PHE A 386 2.49 -4.56 18.91
C PHE A 386 1.03 -4.23 18.59
N PHE A 387 0.64 -4.26 17.33
CA PHE A 387 -0.74 -4.06 16.91
C PHE A 387 -1.65 -5.19 17.39
N SER A 388 -1.32 -6.45 17.11
CA SER A 388 -2.18 -7.59 17.46
C SER A 388 -2.34 -7.72 18.98
N VAL A 389 -1.24 -7.57 19.73
CA VAL A 389 -1.25 -7.60 21.20
C VAL A 389 -1.99 -6.38 21.77
N SER A 390 -1.83 -5.18 21.17
CA SER A 390 -2.62 -4.00 21.57
C SER A 390 -4.11 -4.24 21.37
N LYS A 391 -4.52 -4.82 20.22
CA LYS A 391 -5.93 -5.15 19.97
C LYS A 391 -6.48 -6.05 21.07
N ASP A 392 -5.80 -7.14 21.39
CA ASP A 392 -6.24 -8.09 22.43
C ASP A 392 -6.31 -7.42 23.81
N VAL A 393 -5.20 -6.83 24.26
CA VAL A 393 -5.05 -6.33 25.63
C VAL A 393 -5.93 -5.10 25.87
N VAL A 394 -5.94 -4.13 24.95
CA VAL A 394 -6.78 -2.92 25.10
C VAL A 394 -8.25 -3.27 25.04
N SER A 395 -8.67 -4.20 24.17
CA SER A 395 -10.08 -4.64 24.15
C SER A 395 -10.48 -5.25 25.48
N LYS A 396 -9.60 -6.03 26.13
CA LYS A 396 -9.83 -6.60 27.47
C LYS A 396 -9.82 -5.56 28.59
N MET A 397 -9.06 -4.47 28.44
CA MET A 397 -9.18 -3.34 29.36
C MET A 397 -10.53 -2.62 29.20
N ILE A 398 -10.94 -2.36 27.96
CA ILE A 398 -12.21 -1.68 27.64
C ILE A 398 -13.43 -2.51 28.09
N SER A 399 -13.36 -3.84 27.98
CA SER A 399 -14.41 -4.73 28.48
C SER A 399 -14.43 -4.89 30.01
N GLY A 400 -13.40 -4.40 30.70
CA GLY A 400 -13.20 -4.55 32.14
C GLY A 400 -12.68 -5.94 32.56
N GLU A 401 -12.18 -6.74 31.62
CA GLU A 401 -11.53 -8.03 31.92
C GLU A 401 -10.14 -7.85 32.54
N TYR A 402 -9.39 -6.83 32.12
CA TYR A 402 -8.06 -6.50 32.64
C TYR A 402 -8.03 -5.14 33.33
N ASP A 403 -7.42 -5.11 34.52
CA ASP A 403 -6.87 -3.89 35.09
C ASP A 403 -5.49 -3.54 34.46
N ALA A 404 -4.94 -2.38 34.81
CA ALA A 404 -3.66 -1.92 34.28
C ALA A 404 -2.49 -2.89 34.53
N GLU A 405 -2.42 -3.54 35.70
CA GLU A 405 -1.33 -4.47 36.03
C GLU A 405 -1.44 -5.75 35.21
N GLN A 406 -2.64 -6.31 35.10
CA GLN A 406 -2.93 -7.49 34.29
C GLN A 406 -2.68 -7.23 32.80
N ALA A 407 -3.08 -6.05 32.32
CA ALA A 407 -2.85 -5.62 30.95
C ALA A 407 -1.35 -5.55 30.63
N TYR A 408 -0.56 -4.88 31.48
CA TYR A 408 0.89 -4.83 31.36
C TYR A 408 1.53 -6.22 31.32
N GLN A 409 1.16 -7.09 32.28
CA GLN A 409 1.71 -8.45 32.37
C GLN A 409 1.35 -9.30 31.16
N SER A 410 0.10 -9.22 30.69
CA SER A 410 -0.38 -9.93 29.51
C SER A 410 0.33 -9.45 28.25
N PHE A 411 0.38 -8.13 28.03
CA PHE A 411 1.06 -7.55 26.87
C PHE A 411 2.53 -7.96 26.82
N ASN A 412 3.25 -7.78 27.93
CA ASN A 412 4.65 -8.16 28.02
C ASN A 412 4.86 -9.66 27.77
N SER A 413 3.99 -10.51 28.30
CA SER A 413 4.08 -11.96 28.09
C SER A 413 3.87 -12.32 26.63
N GLN A 414 2.86 -11.76 25.97
CA GLN A 414 2.56 -12.02 24.56
C GLN A 414 3.69 -11.53 23.63
N LEU A 415 4.32 -10.38 23.91
CA LEU A 415 5.50 -9.94 23.16
C LEU A 415 6.68 -10.92 23.31
N LEU A 416 6.84 -11.55 24.48
CA LEU A 416 7.93 -12.49 24.74
C LEU A 416 7.67 -13.90 24.22
N GLU A 417 6.43 -14.23 23.85
CA GLU A 417 6.09 -15.54 23.27
C GLU A 417 6.71 -15.69 21.88
N GLU A 418 7.36 -16.82 21.60
CA GLU A 418 7.81 -17.12 20.23
C GLU A 418 6.59 -17.54 19.39
N GLU A 419 6.15 -16.71 18.45
CA GLU A 419 5.20 -17.17 17.43
C GLU A 419 5.92 -18.12 16.47
N ALA A 420 5.88 -19.42 16.79
CA ALA A 420 6.15 -20.49 15.87
C ALA A 420 4.84 -20.97 15.22
N ILE A 421 4.08 -20.06 14.61
CA ILE A 421 2.96 -20.47 13.77
C ILE A 421 3.57 -20.82 12.42
N SER A 422 3.86 -22.11 12.22
CA SER A 422 4.08 -22.64 10.88
C SER A 422 2.77 -22.53 10.12
N GLU A 423 2.59 -21.42 9.40
CA GLU A 423 1.47 -21.27 8.47
C GLU A 423 1.53 -22.38 7.41
N ASN A 424 0.37 -22.96 7.12
CA ASN A 424 0.29 -24.00 6.10
C ASN A 424 0.53 -23.40 4.72
N ILE A 425 1.28 -24.11 3.89
CA ILE A 425 1.40 -23.78 2.47
C ILE A 425 0.09 -24.19 1.79
N VAL A 426 -0.62 -23.24 1.20
CA VAL A 426 -1.87 -23.46 0.46
C VAL A 426 -1.64 -23.53 -1.05
N LEU A 427 -0.57 -22.89 -1.53
CA LEU A 427 -0.18 -22.89 -2.94
C LEU A 427 1.31 -23.17 -3.08
N ASP A 428 1.68 -24.18 -3.88
CA ASP A 428 3.09 -24.51 -4.14
C ASP A 428 3.42 -24.38 -5.63
N SER A 429 3.92 -23.21 -6.02
CA SER A 429 4.29 -22.94 -7.40
C SER A 429 5.62 -23.61 -7.75
N GLN A 430 5.60 -24.41 -8.81
CA GLN A 430 6.78 -25.13 -9.30
C GLN A 430 7.68 -24.31 -10.23
N LYS A 431 7.23 -23.10 -10.63
CA LYS A 431 7.88 -22.25 -11.63
C LYS A 431 7.91 -20.79 -11.18
N SER A 432 8.87 -20.04 -11.72
CA SER A 432 8.93 -18.60 -11.54
C SER A 432 8.56 -17.88 -12.83
N TYR A 433 7.76 -16.82 -12.72
CA TYR A 433 7.37 -15.92 -13.81
C TYR A 433 7.59 -14.47 -13.35
N SER A 434 8.19 -13.67 -14.23
CA SER A 434 8.51 -12.27 -13.92
C SER A 434 7.28 -11.39 -14.04
N ASN A 435 7.19 -10.40 -13.16
CA ASN A 435 6.21 -9.33 -13.19
C ASN A 435 6.64 -8.10 -14.00
N ARG A 436 7.66 -8.24 -14.86
CA ARG A 436 8.09 -7.17 -15.75
C ARG A 436 7.34 -7.24 -17.06
N PHE A 437 6.86 -6.09 -17.50
CA PHE A 437 6.23 -5.98 -18.80
C PHE A 437 7.23 -6.14 -19.93
N HIS A 438 6.87 -6.95 -20.93
CA HIS A 438 7.61 -7.10 -22.18
C HIS A 438 6.77 -6.66 -23.36
N SER A 439 7.37 -5.91 -24.29
CA SER A 439 6.67 -5.42 -25.49
C SER A 439 6.14 -6.55 -26.39
N SER A 440 6.75 -7.73 -26.31
CA SER A 440 6.30 -8.95 -26.98
C SER A 440 5.93 -10.00 -25.93
N GLY A 441 4.66 -10.06 -25.56
CA GLY A 441 4.10 -11.06 -24.65
C GLY A 441 3.34 -10.46 -23.46
N GLY A 442 3.62 -9.22 -23.09
CA GLY A 442 3.06 -8.57 -21.90
C GLY A 442 3.77 -9.00 -20.61
N ASN A 443 3.01 -9.12 -19.52
CA ASN A 443 3.50 -9.50 -18.20
C ASN A 443 3.19 -10.98 -17.88
N ALA A 444 4.21 -11.83 -17.76
CA ALA A 444 4.05 -13.27 -17.61
C ALA A 444 3.43 -13.69 -16.27
N ALA A 445 3.84 -13.07 -15.16
CA ALA A 445 3.25 -13.35 -13.85
C ALA A 445 1.76 -12.99 -13.82
N TYR A 446 1.41 -11.84 -14.40
CA TYR A 446 0.03 -11.38 -14.43
C TYR A 446 -0.83 -12.23 -15.37
N SER A 447 -0.25 -12.71 -16.48
CA SER A 447 -0.90 -13.68 -17.37
C SER A 447 -1.26 -14.99 -16.65
N VAL A 448 -0.37 -15.52 -15.80
CA VAL A 448 -0.67 -16.71 -14.97
C VAL A 448 -1.89 -16.49 -14.08
N MET A 449 -1.93 -15.38 -13.34
CA MET A 449 -3.03 -15.07 -12.43
C MET A 449 -4.34 -14.81 -13.18
N ALA A 450 -4.28 -14.03 -14.26
CA ALA A 450 -5.42 -13.76 -15.13
C ALA A 450 -6.00 -15.04 -15.79
N ASN A 451 -5.13 -15.94 -16.28
CA ASN A 451 -5.56 -17.22 -16.87
C ASN A 451 -6.20 -18.15 -15.83
N THR A 452 -5.65 -18.16 -14.62
CA THR A 452 -6.21 -18.95 -13.50
C THR A 452 -7.60 -18.42 -13.12
N LEU A 453 -7.74 -17.11 -12.92
CA LEU A 453 -9.03 -16.48 -12.62
C LEU A 453 -10.04 -16.62 -13.76
N ARG A 454 -9.62 -16.52 -15.03
CA ARG A 454 -10.50 -16.79 -16.19
C ARG A 454 -11.13 -18.18 -16.08
N GLY A 455 -10.32 -19.18 -15.70
CA GLY A 455 -10.78 -20.55 -15.46
C GLY A 455 -11.76 -20.67 -14.30
N ILE A 456 -11.50 -19.97 -13.18
CA ILE A 456 -12.37 -19.95 -12.00
C ILE A 456 -13.73 -19.32 -12.33
N TYR A 457 -13.74 -18.18 -13.03
CA TYR A 457 -14.98 -17.50 -13.43
C TYR A 457 -15.71 -18.20 -14.60
N GLY A 458 -15.03 -19.06 -15.35
CA GLY A 458 -15.61 -19.77 -16.50
C GLY A 458 -15.92 -18.86 -17.70
N SER A 459 -15.17 -17.77 -17.86
CA SER A 459 -15.35 -16.78 -18.93
C SER A 459 -14.50 -17.10 -20.16
N ASP A 460 -14.97 -16.70 -21.34
CA ASP A 460 -14.22 -16.81 -22.60
C ASP A 460 -13.03 -15.84 -22.61
N VAL A 461 -13.23 -14.64 -22.04
CA VAL A 461 -12.23 -13.58 -21.95
C VAL A 461 -12.17 -13.02 -20.54
N LEU A 462 -10.98 -12.75 -20.05
CA LEU A 462 -10.77 -11.91 -18.87
C LEU A 462 -9.91 -10.69 -19.22
N ILE A 463 -10.35 -9.53 -18.75
CA ILE A 463 -9.68 -8.23 -18.90
C ILE A 463 -9.42 -7.69 -17.49
N ALA A 464 -8.18 -7.36 -17.16
CA ALA A 464 -7.83 -6.80 -15.86
C ALA A 464 -7.06 -5.49 -16.04
N THR A 465 -7.29 -4.51 -15.16
CA THR A 465 -6.44 -3.32 -15.09
C THR A 465 -5.01 -3.71 -14.73
N GLY A 466 -4.00 -2.95 -15.18
CA GLY A 466 -2.59 -3.30 -15.00
C GLY A 466 -2.14 -3.46 -13.54
N ASN A 467 -2.87 -2.88 -12.60
CA ASN A 467 -2.64 -2.98 -11.15
C ASN A 467 -3.44 -4.07 -10.44
N SER A 468 -4.19 -4.93 -11.15
CA SER A 468 -5.02 -5.98 -10.53
C SER A 468 -4.21 -7.05 -9.79
N PHE A 469 -2.94 -7.19 -10.13
CA PHE A 469 -2.05 -8.24 -9.64
C PHE A 469 -0.78 -7.66 -9.04
N THR A 470 -0.20 -8.41 -8.10
CA THR A 470 0.96 -7.98 -7.34
C THR A 470 2.12 -8.93 -7.54
N GLY A 471 3.19 -8.38 -8.09
CA GLY A 471 4.52 -8.97 -8.09
C GLY A 471 4.69 -10.27 -8.88
N ASN A 472 5.81 -10.94 -8.60
CA ASN A 472 6.23 -12.15 -9.32
C ASN A 472 5.43 -13.36 -8.85
N VAL A 473 5.18 -14.31 -9.76
CA VAL A 473 4.90 -15.69 -9.35
C VAL A 473 6.26 -16.35 -9.13
N LEU A 474 6.67 -16.55 -7.89
CA LEU A 474 7.90 -17.23 -7.50
C LEU A 474 7.71 -18.74 -7.38
N LYS A 475 8.77 -19.49 -7.68
CA LYS A 475 8.88 -20.92 -7.34
C LYS A 475 9.03 -21.09 -5.83
N ALA A 476 7.92 -21.12 -5.12
CA ALA A 476 7.86 -21.17 -3.68
C ALA A 476 6.52 -21.73 -3.19
N GLY A 477 6.50 -22.15 -1.93
CA GLY A 477 5.26 -22.36 -1.18
C GLY A 477 4.77 -21.04 -0.60
N TYR A 478 3.50 -20.74 -0.83
CA TYR A 478 2.78 -19.56 -0.35
C TYR A 478 1.86 -19.98 0.78
N THR A 479 1.89 -19.21 1.86
CA THR A 479 0.84 -19.26 2.88
C THR A 479 -0.42 -18.58 2.35
N GLU A 480 -1.54 -18.74 3.04
CA GLU A 480 -2.80 -18.10 2.64
C GLU A 480 -2.64 -16.57 2.48
N LYS A 481 -2.02 -15.91 3.46
CA LYS A 481 -1.70 -14.48 3.41
C LYS A 481 -0.87 -14.13 2.17
N MET A 482 0.24 -14.84 1.95
CA MET A 482 1.13 -14.57 0.81
C MET A 482 0.48 -14.85 -0.55
N ALA A 483 -0.45 -15.80 -0.62
CA ALA A 483 -1.20 -16.10 -1.83
C ALA A 483 -2.25 -15.01 -2.09
N GLY A 484 -2.95 -14.52 -1.07
CA GLY A 484 -3.83 -13.35 -1.16
C GLY A 484 -3.08 -12.11 -1.63
N ASP A 485 -1.87 -11.88 -1.12
CA ASP A 485 -0.97 -10.78 -1.53
C ASP A 485 -0.56 -10.80 -3.02
N MET A 486 -0.90 -11.85 -3.78
CA MET A 486 -0.73 -11.90 -5.23
C MET A 486 -1.79 -11.06 -5.97
N ILE A 487 -2.92 -10.78 -5.32
CA ILE A 487 -4.00 -9.92 -5.83
C ILE A 487 -3.91 -8.55 -5.18
N MET A 488 -4.28 -7.51 -5.92
CA MET A 488 -4.34 -6.15 -5.37
C MET A 488 -5.28 -6.07 -4.14
N PRO A 489 -4.85 -5.47 -3.02
CA PRO A 489 -5.62 -5.46 -1.79
C PRO A 489 -6.91 -4.60 -1.87
N ASN A 490 -7.96 -5.07 -1.18
CA ASN A 490 -9.14 -4.33 -0.68
C ASN A 490 -9.88 -3.38 -1.62
N SER A 491 -9.90 -3.62 -2.94
CA SER A 491 -10.71 -2.80 -3.86
C SER A 491 -11.03 -3.46 -5.20
N LEU A 492 -10.52 -4.65 -5.49
CA LEU A 492 -10.70 -5.27 -6.80
C LEU A 492 -11.97 -6.14 -6.83
N SER A 493 -12.88 -5.85 -7.75
CA SER A 493 -14.09 -6.64 -7.96
C SER A 493 -14.14 -7.23 -9.37
N ALA A 494 -14.91 -8.31 -9.54
CA ALA A 494 -15.16 -8.94 -10.82
C ALA A 494 -16.55 -8.56 -11.37
N TYR A 495 -16.57 -8.21 -12.66
CA TYR A 495 -17.76 -7.81 -13.40
C TYR A 495 -17.89 -8.68 -14.64
N SER A 496 -19.01 -9.36 -14.81
CA SER A 496 -19.27 -10.24 -15.95
C SER A 496 -20.27 -9.63 -16.92
N SER A 497 -20.08 -9.87 -18.21
CA SER A 497 -21.05 -9.51 -19.24
C SER A 497 -20.99 -10.47 -20.41
N LYS A 498 -22.11 -10.59 -21.14
CA LYS A 498 -22.13 -11.23 -22.46
C LYS A 498 -22.04 -10.17 -23.52
N MET A 499 -21.05 -10.28 -24.38
CA MET A 499 -20.71 -9.28 -25.38
C MET A 499 -20.60 -9.91 -26.76
N SER A 500 -21.06 -9.18 -27.77
CA SER A 500 -20.68 -9.40 -29.16
C SER A 500 -19.19 -9.13 -29.38
N GLY A 501 -18.62 -9.62 -30.48
CA GLY A 501 -17.23 -9.31 -30.81
C GLY A 501 -16.97 -7.83 -31.10
N ALA A 502 -17.98 -7.06 -31.51
CA ALA A 502 -17.87 -5.61 -31.61
C ALA A 502 -17.76 -4.95 -30.23
N GLU A 503 -18.63 -5.32 -29.29
CA GLU A 503 -18.63 -4.82 -27.91
C GLU A 503 -17.37 -5.23 -27.14
N LEU A 504 -16.87 -6.45 -27.36
CA LEU A 504 -15.58 -6.89 -26.80
C LEU A 504 -14.44 -5.99 -27.27
N LYS A 505 -14.37 -5.67 -28.57
CA LYS A 505 -13.31 -4.79 -29.10
C LYS A 505 -13.38 -3.39 -28.52
N GLU A 506 -14.59 -2.84 -28.35
CA GLU A 506 -14.75 -1.54 -27.69
C GLU A 506 -14.36 -1.60 -26.22
N THR A 507 -14.70 -2.69 -25.53
CA THR A 507 -14.28 -2.90 -24.13
C THR A 507 -12.77 -2.98 -23.99
N VAL A 508 -12.10 -3.77 -24.84
CA VAL A 508 -10.65 -3.84 -24.89
C VAL A 508 -10.04 -2.47 -25.18
N LYS A 509 -10.64 -1.71 -26.12
CA LYS A 509 -10.18 -0.36 -26.45
C LYS A 509 -10.26 0.58 -25.24
N ASN A 510 -11.38 0.60 -24.53
CA ASN A 510 -11.55 1.44 -23.34
C ASN A 510 -10.52 1.11 -22.24
N PHE A 511 -10.18 -0.16 -22.04
CA PHE A 511 -9.12 -0.54 -21.08
C PHE A 511 -7.71 -0.20 -21.56
N VAL A 512 -7.45 -0.20 -22.87
CA VAL A 512 -6.13 0.13 -23.46
C VAL A 512 -5.89 1.63 -23.52
N GLU A 513 -6.89 2.39 -23.97
CA GLU A 513 -6.78 3.82 -24.25
C GLU A 513 -7.15 4.67 -23.02
N GLY A 514 -7.84 4.07 -22.04
CA GLY A 514 -8.43 4.77 -20.90
C GLY A 514 -9.76 5.44 -21.26
N TYR A 515 -10.52 5.79 -20.24
CA TYR A 515 -11.78 6.55 -20.35
C TYR A 515 -11.95 7.47 -19.15
N GLU A 516 -12.79 8.50 -19.30
CA GLU A 516 -13.06 9.46 -18.23
C GLU A 516 -13.63 8.75 -16.99
N GLY A 517 -13.03 8.98 -15.83
CA GLY A 517 -13.38 8.31 -14.58
C GLY A 517 -12.90 6.86 -14.46
N GLY A 518 -12.32 6.28 -15.51
CA GLY A 518 -11.65 4.98 -15.51
C GLY A 518 -10.14 5.06 -15.23
N PHE A 519 -9.50 3.90 -15.20
CA PHE A 519 -8.04 3.82 -15.15
C PHE A 519 -7.44 4.23 -16.51
N ILE A 520 -6.45 5.13 -16.49
CA ILE A 520 -5.73 5.59 -17.67
C ILE A 520 -4.30 5.04 -17.62
N PRO A 521 -3.91 4.14 -18.54
CA PRO A 521 -2.53 3.67 -18.60
C PRO A 521 -1.55 4.82 -18.83
N PHE A 522 -0.58 4.97 -17.92
CA PHE A 522 0.41 6.06 -17.92
C PHE A 522 1.81 5.59 -18.35
N ASN A 523 2.04 4.28 -18.41
CA ASN A 523 3.22 3.66 -19.00
C ASN A 523 2.97 2.20 -19.43
N ARG A 524 4.01 1.55 -19.94
CA ARG A 524 3.94 0.18 -20.45
C ARG A 524 3.51 -0.84 -19.39
N GLY A 525 4.00 -0.70 -18.16
CA GLY A 525 3.64 -1.56 -17.04
C GLY A 525 2.18 -1.43 -16.58
N SER A 526 1.58 -0.27 -16.83
CA SER A 526 0.17 0.02 -16.49
C SER A 526 -0.85 -0.48 -17.54
N LEU A 527 -0.40 -1.00 -18.68
CA LEU A 527 -1.29 -1.55 -19.70
C LEU A 527 -2.11 -2.74 -19.13
N PRO A 528 -3.37 -2.92 -19.59
CA PRO A 528 -4.23 -3.98 -19.09
C PRO A 528 -3.70 -5.38 -19.41
N VAL A 529 -4.06 -6.33 -18.56
CA VAL A 529 -3.74 -7.75 -18.71
C VAL A 529 -4.93 -8.45 -19.36
N PHE A 530 -4.66 -9.25 -20.39
CA PHE A 530 -5.68 -9.97 -21.13
C PHE A 530 -5.48 -11.48 -21.01
N SER A 531 -6.59 -12.19 -21.00
CA SER A 531 -6.63 -13.64 -20.95
C SER A 531 -7.71 -14.15 -21.90
N GLY A 532 -7.35 -15.10 -22.76
CA GLY A 532 -8.26 -15.69 -23.77
C GLY A 532 -8.22 -14.93 -25.10
N ILE A 533 -7.58 -13.76 -25.14
CA ILE A 533 -7.32 -12.97 -26.34
C ILE A 533 -5.88 -12.48 -26.36
N SER A 534 -5.39 -12.15 -27.55
CA SER A 534 -4.14 -11.40 -27.75
C SER A 534 -4.44 -10.08 -28.47
N VAL A 535 -3.82 -9.00 -28.03
CA VAL A 535 -4.03 -7.65 -28.55
C VAL A 535 -2.77 -7.06 -29.17
N GLU A 536 -2.95 -6.25 -30.22
CA GLU A 536 -1.89 -5.39 -30.76
C GLU A 536 -2.17 -3.94 -30.35
N ILE A 537 -1.20 -3.32 -29.69
CA ILE A 537 -1.27 -1.94 -29.20
C ILE A 537 -0.16 -1.13 -29.86
N LYS A 538 -0.48 0.11 -30.19
CA LYS A 538 0.50 1.09 -30.67
C LYS A 538 0.80 2.09 -29.56
N GLU A 539 2.07 2.31 -29.28
CA GLU A 539 2.52 3.41 -28.42
C GLU A 539 2.58 4.72 -29.24
N THR A 540 2.05 5.79 -28.67
CA THR A 540 1.96 7.12 -29.28
C THR A 540 2.44 8.19 -28.30
N ASP A 541 2.69 9.40 -28.79
CA ASP A 541 3.11 10.52 -27.93
C ASP A 541 2.04 10.87 -26.87
N ASP A 542 0.77 10.54 -27.14
CA ASP A 542 -0.39 10.84 -26.29
C ASP A 542 -0.90 9.61 -25.50
N GLY A 543 -0.16 8.50 -25.48
CA GLY A 543 -0.54 7.26 -24.79
C GLY A 543 -0.64 6.06 -25.73
N TYR A 544 -1.69 5.23 -25.58
CA TYR A 544 -1.81 3.95 -26.26
C TYR A 544 -3.06 3.88 -27.16
N THR A 545 -2.98 3.13 -28.26
CA THR A 545 -4.11 2.93 -29.17
C THR A 545 -4.28 1.46 -29.52
N LEU A 546 -5.50 0.94 -29.42
CA LEU A 546 -5.81 -0.43 -29.81
C LEU A 546 -5.75 -0.57 -31.34
N SER A 547 -4.98 -1.55 -31.83
CA SER A 547 -4.85 -1.82 -33.26
C SER A 547 -5.59 -3.09 -33.70
N ASN A 548 -5.55 -4.14 -32.89
CA ASN A 548 -6.12 -5.44 -33.26
C ASN A 548 -6.47 -6.28 -32.02
N VAL A 549 -7.50 -7.11 -32.15
CA VAL A 549 -7.88 -8.11 -31.14
C VAL A 549 -8.01 -9.45 -31.83
N THR A 550 -7.37 -10.47 -31.26
CA THR A 550 -7.36 -11.83 -31.79
C THR A 550 -7.66 -12.86 -30.71
N MET A 551 -8.29 -13.95 -31.09
CA MET A 551 -8.51 -15.15 -30.28
C MET A 551 -8.03 -16.35 -31.09
N ASP A 552 -7.21 -17.21 -30.50
CA ASP A 552 -6.56 -18.34 -31.19
C ASP A 552 -5.86 -17.95 -32.50
N GLY A 553 -5.23 -16.77 -32.52
CA GLY A 553 -4.53 -16.22 -33.68
C GLY A 553 -5.46 -15.76 -34.83
N LYS A 554 -6.78 -15.75 -34.64
CA LYS A 554 -7.76 -15.24 -35.60
C LYS A 554 -8.37 -13.93 -35.11
N LYS A 555 -8.67 -13.03 -36.04
CA LYS A 555 -9.38 -11.79 -35.71
C LYS A 555 -10.78 -12.09 -35.19
N VAL A 556 -11.12 -11.47 -34.06
CA VAL A 556 -12.48 -11.50 -33.50
C VAL A 556 -13.46 -10.89 -34.51
N GLN A 557 -14.54 -11.59 -34.84
CA GLN A 557 -15.59 -11.11 -35.74
C GLN A 557 -16.67 -10.39 -34.94
N ASP A 558 -17.27 -9.36 -35.52
CA ASP A 558 -18.26 -8.49 -34.83
C ASP A 558 -19.45 -9.25 -34.25
N ASN A 559 -19.85 -10.34 -34.91
CA ASN A 559 -21.02 -11.15 -34.57
C ASN A 559 -20.68 -12.39 -33.72
N ASP A 560 -19.42 -12.59 -33.34
CA ASP A 560 -19.06 -13.59 -32.34
C ASP A 560 -19.71 -13.21 -30.99
N THR A 561 -19.88 -14.16 -30.08
CA THR A 561 -20.44 -13.91 -28.75
C THR A 561 -19.51 -14.49 -27.69
N PHE A 562 -19.22 -13.70 -26.67
CA PHE A 562 -18.28 -14.02 -25.61
C PHE A 562 -18.90 -13.74 -24.24
N THR A 563 -18.54 -14.55 -23.26
CA THR A 563 -18.67 -14.23 -21.84
C THR A 563 -17.37 -13.57 -21.40
N VAL A 564 -17.44 -12.33 -20.93
CA VAL A 564 -16.28 -11.50 -20.58
C VAL A 564 -16.33 -11.19 -19.09
N THR A 565 -15.20 -11.36 -18.39
CA THR A 565 -15.02 -10.86 -17.03
C THR A 565 -14.02 -9.72 -17.02
N CYS A 566 -14.42 -8.58 -16.47
CA CYS A 566 -13.57 -7.43 -16.22
C CYS A 566 -13.19 -7.37 -14.73
N LEU A 567 -11.90 -7.25 -14.42
CA LEU A 567 -11.39 -6.97 -13.09
C LEU A 567 -11.00 -5.50 -13.02
N ALA A 568 -11.69 -4.76 -12.14
CA ALA A 568 -11.44 -3.36 -11.91
C ALA A 568 -12.00 -2.96 -10.55
N ILE A 569 -11.56 -1.83 -10.04
CA ILE A 569 -12.13 -1.26 -8.83
C ILE A 569 -13.52 -0.63 -9.11
N PRO A 570 -14.45 -0.63 -8.14
CA PRO A 570 -15.83 -0.18 -8.36
C PRO A 570 -15.97 1.18 -9.04
N LYS A 571 -15.25 2.20 -8.58
CA LYS A 571 -15.34 3.56 -9.15
C LYS A 571 -15.04 3.62 -10.65
N HIS A 572 -14.13 2.79 -11.16
CA HIS A 572 -13.81 2.78 -12.58
C HIS A 572 -14.95 2.16 -13.38
N MET A 573 -15.57 1.09 -12.87
CA MET A 573 -16.70 0.45 -13.54
C MET A 573 -17.98 1.28 -13.46
N GLU A 574 -18.20 2.02 -12.36
CA GLU A 574 -19.30 3.00 -12.25
C GLU A 574 -19.19 4.12 -13.29
N ALA A 575 -17.97 4.54 -13.61
CA ALA A 575 -17.69 5.55 -14.63
C ALA A 575 -17.61 4.97 -16.06
N TYR A 576 -17.76 3.66 -16.23
CA TYR A 576 -17.60 3.02 -17.53
C TYR A 576 -18.62 3.57 -18.54
N PRO A 577 -18.19 3.96 -19.76
CA PRO A 577 -19.11 4.46 -20.78
C PRO A 577 -20.05 3.33 -21.22
N THR A 578 -21.28 3.37 -20.71
CA THR A 578 -22.31 2.41 -21.09
C THR A 578 -22.88 2.78 -22.45
N ASP A 579 -22.50 2.01 -23.49
CA ASP A 579 -23.34 1.91 -24.68
C ASP A 579 -24.66 1.23 -24.28
N GLU A 580 -25.78 1.53 -24.97
CA GLU A 580 -27.14 1.05 -24.61
C GLU A 580 -27.27 -0.49 -24.46
N ASN A 581 -26.26 -1.27 -24.86
CA ASN A 581 -26.27 -2.73 -24.91
C ASN A 581 -25.30 -3.45 -23.95
N ILE A 582 -24.35 -2.76 -23.31
CA ILE A 582 -23.39 -3.42 -22.39
C ILE A 582 -23.88 -3.25 -20.95
N VAL A 583 -24.26 -4.37 -20.33
CA VAL A 583 -24.62 -4.44 -18.91
C VAL A 583 -23.65 -5.37 -18.21
N PHE A 584 -22.98 -4.88 -17.17
CA PHE A 584 -22.12 -5.67 -16.31
C PHE A 584 -22.90 -6.13 -15.08
N ASP A 585 -22.88 -7.43 -14.83
CA ASP A 585 -23.38 -8.06 -13.61
C ASP A 585 -22.19 -8.33 -12.67
N GLY A 586 -22.36 -8.15 -11.35
CA GLY A 586 -21.33 -8.44 -10.36
C GLY A 586 -20.92 -7.22 -9.52
N GLY A 587 -19.73 -7.29 -8.93
CA GLY A 587 -19.24 -6.31 -7.96
C GLY A 587 -19.36 -6.73 -6.49
N ASP A 588 -20.15 -7.76 -6.19
CA ASP A 588 -20.52 -8.16 -4.82
C ASP A 588 -19.44 -8.96 -4.05
N ILE A 589 -18.55 -9.64 -4.77
CA ILE A 589 -17.47 -10.46 -4.18
C ILE A 589 -16.14 -9.91 -4.68
N SER A 590 -15.19 -9.74 -3.76
CA SER A 590 -13.85 -9.28 -4.11
C SER A 590 -13.07 -10.38 -4.87
N VAL A 591 -12.15 -9.96 -5.73
CA VAL A 591 -11.28 -10.90 -6.45
C VAL A 591 -10.32 -11.61 -5.50
N ASP A 592 -9.88 -10.92 -4.44
CA ASP A 592 -9.02 -11.50 -3.41
C ASP A 592 -9.71 -12.64 -2.66
N ASP A 593 -10.97 -12.47 -2.26
CA ASP A 593 -11.75 -13.56 -1.64
C ASP A 593 -11.88 -14.77 -2.56
N THR A 594 -12.14 -14.53 -3.85
CA THR A 594 -12.27 -15.59 -4.85
C THR A 594 -10.95 -16.33 -5.05
N TRP A 595 -9.85 -15.58 -5.13
CA TRP A 595 -8.51 -16.13 -5.29
C TRP A 595 -8.08 -16.93 -4.08
N THR A 596 -8.21 -16.35 -2.89
CA THR A 596 -7.86 -16.96 -1.60
C THR A 596 -8.68 -18.24 -1.36
N ALA A 597 -9.99 -18.21 -1.65
CA ALA A 597 -10.83 -19.41 -1.56
C ALA A 597 -10.37 -20.54 -2.51
N TYR A 598 -9.91 -20.20 -3.72
CA TYR A 598 -9.39 -21.19 -4.66
C TYR A 598 -8.06 -21.79 -4.19
N VAL A 599 -7.11 -20.96 -3.75
CA VAL A 599 -5.79 -21.46 -3.30
C VAL A 599 -5.89 -22.26 -2.00
N SER A 600 -6.82 -21.91 -1.11
CA SER A 600 -7.01 -22.60 0.17
C SER A 600 -7.69 -23.98 0.05
N ASP A 601 -8.17 -24.38 -1.14
CA ASP A 601 -8.77 -25.72 -1.37
C ASP A 601 -7.72 -26.87 -1.38
N GLY A 602 -6.42 -26.54 -1.40
CA GLY A 602 -5.31 -27.48 -1.20
C GLY A 602 -4.84 -28.24 -2.46
N ASP A 603 -5.59 -28.16 -3.57
CA ASP A 603 -5.22 -28.73 -4.88
C ASP A 603 -5.09 -27.64 -5.98
N ALA A 604 -4.90 -26.38 -5.58
CA ALA A 604 -4.84 -25.25 -6.50
C ALA A 604 -3.65 -25.36 -7.48
N ILE A 605 -3.95 -25.30 -8.77
CA ILE A 605 -2.95 -25.30 -9.84
C ILE A 605 -3.04 -23.97 -10.58
N LEU A 606 -1.90 -23.28 -10.68
CA LEU A 606 -1.77 -22.08 -11.51
C LEU A 606 -1.75 -22.45 -12.99
N ALA A 607 -2.47 -21.68 -13.80
CA ALA A 607 -2.41 -21.78 -15.25
C ALA A 607 -1.02 -21.39 -15.80
N GLU A 608 -0.68 -21.84 -17.00
CA GLU A 608 0.51 -21.36 -17.70
C GLU A 608 0.27 -19.95 -18.28
N PRO A 609 1.31 -19.11 -18.42
CA PRO A 609 1.16 -17.82 -19.08
C PRO A 609 0.91 -17.99 -20.58
N GLU A 610 0.16 -17.05 -21.13
CA GLU A 610 -0.08 -16.85 -22.56
C GLU A 610 0.47 -15.48 -22.97
N ASP A 611 1.05 -15.40 -24.18
CA ASP A 611 1.42 -14.11 -24.80
C ASP A 611 0.13 -13.39 -25.22
N TYR A 612 -0.23 -12.35 -24.47
CA TYR A 612 -1.51 -11.67 -24.65
C TYR A 612 -1.37 -10.29 -25.30
N MET A 613 -0.14 -9.81 -25.52
CA MET A 613 0.08 -8.45 -26.02
C MET A 613 1.27 -8.35 -26.96
N THR A 614 1.14 -7.51 -27.99
CA THR A 614 2.27 -6.97 -28.75
C THR A 614 2.15 -5.44 -28.79
N LEU A 615 3.15 -4.77 -28.23
CA LEU A 615 3.31 -3.32 -28.25
C LEU A 615 4.24 -2.91 -29.42
N ARG A 616 3.82 -1.94 -30.24
CA ARG A 616 4.54 -1.49 -31.45
C ARG A 616 4.81 0.00 -31.48
#